data_AF-A0A4Q0QBD2-F1
#
_entry.id   AF-A0A4Q0QBD2-F1
#
_cell.length_a   1.000
_cell.length_b   1.000
_cell.length_c   1.000
_cell.angle_alpha   90.00
_cell.angle_beta   90.00
_cell.angle_gamma   90.00
#
_symmetry.space_group_name_H-M   'P 1'
#
loop_
_entity.id
_entity.type
_entity.pdbx_description
1 polymer ?
#
loop_
_entity_poly.entity_id
_entity_poly.type
_entity_poly.pdbx_seq_one_letter_code
_entity_poly.pdbx_strand_id
1 'polypeptide(L)'
;MKRTRQVPEAEVQRLLLELRINNPARIIKKGLQDLCMHYEAGRRIMPDDLPNIRGLLHSHMHSDDVPVRRWSLKAIALIGHADDTYRVVERMKIERDRKARSWGVAGLVRQAQDKGLDIVCKEAGLERDAPMVLASRLYAPSTWISNHSKPIAISLNDDDLTLEWATFLIGYNKAPEHLFHPRYTNEVFLGELNNHSSDEITEYSIWALWERDEFNFNHLKIAPQDFRRRPDNVRKWLYRVMTQSPEVSGLSTDLLHEFRLDKSVTAREGLALGITAETCGPEFNIPIAEWYTNEADPGVRAILLSGMAKRGGDAILAEIVTSEFEAKPPGSLERQRLLAAAEGSPLFGQLKAIQIELERSSLYSQGLLEFGDRPMIVFNHGSMTVNKGNSLSIGGNVQAQNIVAGDMISSANAAVQNMTAQQAADREVLSAILQFVEKATISQEQRQAISSAVVAAAQQPNPENKGRLLSVLKGLVGGAATVATIGGGYAEIIELVAKWVG
;
A
#
# COMPACT_ATOMS: atom_id res chain seq x y z
N MET A 1 17.14 -1.18 -22.71
CA MET A 1 16.30 -0.81 -21.54
C MET A 1 15.38 -1.97 -21.21
N LYS A 2 15.51 -2.60 -20.03
CA LYS A 2 14.49 -3.56 -19.56
C LYS A 2 13.18 -2.78 -19.37
N ARG A 3 12.07 -3.21 -19.99
CA ARG A 3 10.77 -2.58 -19.77
C ARG A 3 10.44 -2.67 -18.29
N THR A 4 10.16 -1.53 -17.68
CA THR A 4 9.70 -1.47 -16.28
C THR A 4 8.40 -2.24 -16.18
N ARG A 5 8.35 -3.26 -15.33
CA ARG A 5 7.12 -4.01 -15.08
C ARG A 5 6.18 -3.13 -14.25
N GLN A 6 4.90 -3.15 -14.54
CA GLN A 6 3.92 -2.40 -13.76
C GLN A 6 3.39 -3.29 -12.64
N VAL A 7 3.02 -2.66 -11.51
CA VAL A 7 2.22 -3.33 -10.49
C VAL A 7 0.81 -3.46 -11.06
N PRO A 8 0.22 -4.66 -11.04
CA PRO A 8 -1.12 -4.85 -11.56
C PRO A 8 -2.19 -4.06 -10.84
N GLU A 9 -3.27 -3.75 -11.56
CA GLU A 9 -4.38 -2.95 -11.03
C GLU A 9 -5.04 -3.58 -9.81
N ALA A 10 -5.32 -4.89 -9.82
CA ALA A 10 -5.92 -5.59 -8.67
C ALA A 10 -5.05 -5.48 -7.41
N GLU A 11 -3.74 -5.54 -7.60
CA GLU A 11 -2.75 -5.41 -6.54
C GLU A 11 -2.67 -3.96 -6.03
N VAL A 12 -2.72 -2.95 -6.91
CA VAL A 12 -2.80 -1.54 -6.52
C VAL A 12 -4.04 -1.26 -5.69
N GLN A 13 -5.21 -1.77 -6.11
CA GLN A 13 -6.46 -1.60 -5.36
C GLN A 13 -6.39 -2.26 -3.99
N ARG A 14 -5.81 -3.47 -3.90
CA ARG A 14 -5.54 -4.13 -2.62
C ARG A 14 -4.64 -3.27 -1.72
N LEU A 15 -3.54 -2.74 -2.25
CA LEU A 15 -2.61 -1.90 -1.49
C LEU A 15 -3.30 -0.62 -0.97
N LEU A 16 -4.12 0.03 -1.80
CA LEU A 16 -4.91 1.20 -1.38
C LEU A 16 -5.86 0.87 -0.22
N LEU A 17 -6.49 -0.31 -0.24
CA LEU A 17 -7.35 -0.76 0.86
C LEU A 17 -6.56 -1.06 2.13
N GLU A 18 -5.40 -1.71 2.04
CA GLU A 18 -4.56 -2.07 3.19
C GLU A 18 -3.87 -0.87 3.84
N LEU A 19 -3.52 0.13 3.04
CA LEU A 19 -2.84 1.35 3.48
C LEU A 19 -3.80 2.44 3.98
N ARG A 20 -5.10 2.17 4.15
CA ARG A 20 -6.02 3.15 4.74
C ARG A 20 -5.60 3.49 6.18
N ILE A 21 -5.72 4.78 6.54
CA ILE A 21 -5.26 5.32 7.84
C ILE A 21 -6.01 4.70 9.03
N ASN A 22 -7.27 4.30 8.82
CA ASN A 22 -8.11 3.70 9.86
C ASN A 22 -7.85 2.19 10.06
N ASN A 23 -6.97 1.57 9.28
CA ASN A 23 -6.64 0.16 9.47
C ASN A 23 -5.73 -0.05 10.69
N PRO A 24 -5.77 -1.24 11.32
CA PRO A 24 -4.80 -1.62 12.33
C PRO A 24 -3.36 -1.58 11.80
N ALA A 25 -2.40 -1.21 12.66
CA ALA A 25 -0.98 -1.11 12.31
C ALA A 25 -0.41 -2.39 11.68
N ARG A 26 -0.89 -3.58 12.11
CA ARG A 26 -0.50 -4.87 11.51
C ARG A 26 -0.87 -4.95 10.02
N ILE A 27 -2.04 -4.46 9.62
CA ILE A 27 -2.51 -4.48 8.23
C ILE A 27 -1.73 -3.45 7.41
N ILE A 28 -1.56 -2.23 7.93
CA ILE A 28 -0.79 -1.17 7.27
C ILE A 28 0.65 -1.63 7.02
N LYS A 29 1.31 -2.19 8.05
CA LYS A 29 2.66 -2.73 7.94
C LYS A 29 2.75 -3.78 6.84
N LYS A 30 1.78 -4.71 6.77
CA LYS A 30 1.74 -5.73 5.71
C LYS A 30 1.62 -5.10 4.32
N GLY A 31 0.71 -4.14 4.12
CA GLY A 31 0.57 -3.43 2.86
C GLY A 31 1.84 -2.66 2.46
N LEU A 32 2.53 -2.05 3.43
CA LEU A 32 3.82 -1.38 3.18
C LEU A 32 4.93 -2.37 2.80
N GLN A 33 4.98 -3.54 3.45
CA GLN A 33 5.89 -4.63 3.11
C GLN A 33 5.66 -5.12 1.68
N ASP A 34 4.40 -5.36 1.32
CA ASP A 34 4.02 -5.79 -0.01
C ASP A 34 4.38 -4.75 -1.07
N LEU A 35 4.08 -3.47 -0.83
CA LEU A 35 4.50 -2.37 -1.71
C LEU A 35 6.03 -2.34 -1.89
N CYS A 36 6.80 -2.49 -0.82
CA CYS A 36 8.26 -2.53 -0.92
C CYS A 36 8.74 -3.71 -1.77
N MET A 37 8.17 -4.90 -1.56
CA MET A 37 8.49 -6.10 -2.36
C MET A 37 8.20 -5.88 -3.86
N HIS A 38 7.12 -5.17 -4.21
CA HIS A 38 6.86 -4.81 -5.61
C HIS A 38 7.99 -3.95 -6.20
N TYR A 39 8.42 -2.91 -5.48
CA TYR A 39 9.48 -2.02 -5.95
C TYR A 39 10.84 -2.70 -6.03
N GLU A 40 11.16 -3.58 -5.08
CA GLU A 40 12.37 -4.39 -5.04
C GLU A 40 12.41 -5.38 -6.21
N ALA A 41 11.29 -6.00 -6.55
CA ALA A 41 11.12 -6.84 -7.75
C ALA A 41 11.14 -6.04 -9.07
N GLY A 42 11.42 -4.73 -9.04
CA GLY A 42 11.48 -3.89 -10.24
C GLY A 42 10.12 -3.49 -10.81
N ARG A 43 9.01 -3.75 -10.09
CA ARG A 43 7.67 -3.30 -10.48
C ARG A 43 7.43 -1.87 -10.04
N ARG A 44 6.59 -1.12 -10.75
CA ARG A 44 6.26 0.29 -10.42
C ARG A 44 4.75 0.53 -10.47
N ILE A 45 4.27 1.35 -9.55
CA ILE A 45 2.90 1.88 -9.56
C ILE A 45 2.75 2.85 -10.74
N MET A 46 1.56 2.89 -11.34
CA MET A 46 1.26 3.82 -12.42
C MET A 46 1.34 5.28 -11.97
N PRO A 47 1.70 6.21 -12.86
CA PRO A 47 1.71 7.64 -12.54
C PRO A 47 0.38 8.16 -11.98
N ASP A 48 -0.75 7.62 -12.43
CA ASP A 48 -2.09 8.07 -12.02
C ASP A 48 -2.45 7.64 -10.58
N ASP A 49 -2.00 6.46 -10.15
CA ASP A 49 -2.24 5.93 -8.80
C ASP A 49 -1.19 6.37 -7.77
N LEU A 50 -0.01 6.77 -8.25
CA LEU A 50 1.13 7.11 -7.41
C LEU A 50 0.84 8.25 -6.41
N PRO A 51 0.13 9.34 -6.76
CA PRO A 51 -0.24 10.39 -5.80
C PRO A 51 -1.02 9.87 -4.60
N ASN A 52 -1.98 8.96 -4.82
CA ASN A 52 -2.82 8.38 -3.77
C ASN A 52 -1.98 7.54 -2.80
N ILE A 53 -1.14 6.65 -3.34
CA ILE A 53 -0.23 5.84 -2.53
C ILE A 53 0.75 6.73 -1.75
N ARG A 54 1.37 7.72 -2.40
CA ARG A 54 2.32 8.64 -1.75
C ARG A 54 1.66 9.42 -0.61
N GLY A 55 0.43 9.91 -0.78
CA GLY A 55 -0.33 10.58 0.27
C GLY A 55 -0.52 9.70 1.53
N LEU A 56 -0.81 8.40 1.33
CA LEU A 56 -0.91 7.44 2.42
C LEU A 56 0.46 7.20 3.08
N LEU A 57 1.54 7.06 2.32
CA LEU A 57 2.89 6.89 2.87
C LEU A 57 3.30 8.07 3.75
N HIS A 58 3.07 9.31 3.29
CA HIS A 58 3.36 10.50 4.10
C HIS A 58 2.56 10.54 5.40
N SER A 59 1.32 10.05 5.38
CA SER A 59 0.50 9.91 6.59
C SER A 59 1.12 8.89 7.55
N HIS A 60 1.48 7.70 7.04
CA HIS A 60 2.07 6.60 7.83
C HIS A 60 3.47 6.90 8.35
N MET A 61 4.22 7.80 7.72
CA MET A 61 5.50 8.29 8.21
C MET A 61 5.37 9.00 9.58
N HIS A 62 4.17 9.45 9.93
CA HIS A 62 3.84 10.08 11.22
C HIS A 62 3.11 9.15 12.19
N SER A 63 2.95 7.86 11.86
CA SER A 63 2.31 6.87 12.73
C SER A 63 3.02 6.76 14.09
N ASP A 64 2.29 6.52 15.17
CA ASP A 64 2.89 6.23 16.48
C ASP A 64 3.62 4.88 16.50
N ASP A 65 3.21 3.95 15.63
CA ASP A 65 3.83 2.64 15.47
C ASP A 65 5.18 2.73 14.73
N VAL A 66 6.27 2.43 15.45
CA VAL A 66 7.65 2.51 14.94
C VAL A 66 7.84 1.62 13.69
N PRO A 67 7.41 0.33 13.68
CA PRO A 67 7.47 -0.49 12.47
C PRO A 67 6.78 0.13 11.25
N VAL A 68 5.57 0.68 11.39
CA VAL A 68 4.87 1.36 10.28
C VAL A 68 5.68 2.54 9.76
N ARG A 69 6.27 3.37 10.64
CA ARG A 69 7.13 4.48 10.21
C ARG A 69 8.35 4.00 9.42
N ARG A 70 9.06 2.98 9.92
CA ARG A 70 10.24 2.40 9.25
C ARG A 70 9.88 1.90 7.85
N TRP A 71 8.79 1.15 7.71
CA TRP A 71 8.34 0.63 6.42
C TRP A 71 7.82 1.72 5.47
N SER A 72 7.19 2.78 6.00
CA SER A 72 6.79 3.92 5.18
C SER A 72 8.00 4.68 4.63
N LEU A 73 9.01 4.94 5.46
CA LEU A 73 10.26 5.57 5.03
C LEU A 73 10.99 4.71 3.98
N LYS A 74 11.02 3.39 4.17
CA LYS A 74 11.54 2.46 3.17
C LYS A 74 10.78 2.55 1.85
N ALA A 75 9.43 2.57 1.88
CA ALA A 75 8.62 2.69 0.68
C ALA A 75 8.87 4.02 -0.05
N ILE A 76 8.95 5.13 0.67
CA ILE A 76 9.31 6.45 0.12
C ILE A 76 10.70 6.42 -0.52
N ALA A 77 11.67 5.79 0.14
CA ALA A 77 13.01 5.60 -0.41
C ALA A 77 12.99 4.76 -1.70
N LEU A 78 12.22 3.68 -1.73
CA LEU A 78 12.07 2.80 -2.89
C LEU A 78 11.36 3.47 -4.07
N ILE A 79 10.42 4.37 -3.82
CA ILE A 79 9.79 5.20 -4.85
C ILE A 79 10.81 6.22 -5.36
N GLY A 80 11.46 6.95 -4.45
CA GLY A 80 12.52 7.91 -4.77
C GLY A 80 12.02 9.15 -5.52
N HIS A 81 10.83 9.66 -5.20
CA HIS A 81 10.30 10.87 -5.81
C HIS A 81 10.97 12.11 -5.20
N ALA A 82 11.43 13.07 -6.02
CA ALA A 82 12.20 14.22 -5.55
C ALA A 82 11.42 15.09 -4.54
N ASP A 83 10.12 15.31 -4.76
CA ASP A 83 9.26 16.09 -3.87
C ASP A 83 9.13 15.53 -2.44
N ASP A 84 9.52 14.28 -2.20
CA ASP A 84 9.49 13.68 -0.86
C ASP A 84 10.62 14.21 0.04
N THR A 85 11.68 14.77 -0.55
CA THR A 85 12.92 15.16 0.15
C THR A 85 12.65 16.07 1.36
N TYR A 86 11.89 17.15 1.16
CA TYR A 86 11.59 18.11 2.22
C TYR A 86 10.85 17.44 3.39
N ARG A 87 9.84 16.62 3.10
CA ARG A 87 9.04 15.93 4.13
C ARG A 87 9.88 14.93 4.92
N VAL A 88 10.77 14.20 4.24
CA VAL A 88 11.67 13.26 4.90
C VAL A 88 12.68 14.01 5.78
N VAL A 89 13.29 15.10 5.30
CA VAL A 89 14.21 15.94 6.11
C VAL A 89 13.53 16.43 7.39
N GLU A 90 12.33 17.02 7.28
CA GLU A 90 11.59 17.50 8.46
C GLU A 90 11.24 16.35 9.42
N ARG A 91 10.88 15.17 8.90
CA ARG A 91 10.64 14.00 9.75
C ARG A 91 11.90 13.56 10.50
N MET A 92 13.06 13.56 9.85
CA MET A 92 14.32 13.08 10.47
C MET A 92 14.75 13.92 11.67
N LYS A 93 14.46 15.23 11.66
CA LYS A 93 14.77 16.14 12.77
C LYS A 93 14.07 15.76 14.08
N ILE A 94 12.92 15.11 14.00
CA ILE A 94 12.10 14.73 15.16
C ILE A 94 12.03 13.22 15.42
N GLU A 95 12.44 12.39 14.46
CA GLU A 95 12.43 10.94 14.63
C GLU A 95 13.40 10.53 15.75
N ARG A 96 12.97 9.64 16.64
CA ARG A 96 13.80 9.17 17.78
C ARG A 96 14.41 7.81 17.51
N ASP A 97 13.76 7.01 16.67
CA ASP A 97 14.23 5.68 16.34
C ASP A 97 15.41 5.71 15.37
N ARG A 98 16.57 5.21 15.80
CA ARG A 98 17.82 5.21 15.00
C ARG A 98 17.67 4.45 13.69
N LYS A 99 16.94 3.33 13.71
CA LYS A 99 16.67 2.50 12.53
C LYS A 99 15.78 3.23 11.51
N ALA A 100 14.72 3.90 11.96
CA ALA A 100 13.90 4.78 11.12
C ALA A 100 14.72 5.93 10.53
N ARG A 101 15.62 6.54 11.32
CA ARG A 101 16.55 7.57 10.81
C ARG A 101 17.41 7.04 9.66
N SER A 102 17.96 5.83 9.79
CA SER A 102 18.76 5.22 8.73
C SER A 102 17.96 4.92 7.45
N TRP A 103 16.70 4.50 7.56
CA TRP A 103 15.81 4.37 6.40
C TRP A 103 15.52 5.71 5.73
N GLY A 104 15.32 6.77 6.51
CA GLY A 104 15.17 8.12 5.99
C GLY A 104 16.41 8.60 5.24
N VAL A 105 17.62 8.36 5.76
CA VAL A 105 18.89 8.69 5.08
C VAL A 105 19.03 7.92 3.77
N ALA A 106 18.68 6.63 3.73
CA ALA A 106 18.68 5.85 2.49
C ALA A 106 17.77 6.47 1.42
N GLY A 107 16.59 6.97 1.82
CA GLY A 107 15.66 7.68 0.94
C GLY A 107 16.18 9.04 0.48
N LEU A 108 16.74 9.83 1.40
CA LEU A 108 17.30 11.14 1.07
C LEU A 108 18.45 11.02 0.07
N VAL A 109 19.40 10.09 0.28
CA VAL A 109 20.52 9.89 -0.66
C VAL A 109 20.04 9.50 -2.05
N ARG A 110 18.98 8.69 -2.14
CA ARG A 110 18.37 8.38 -3.44
C ARG A 110 17.77 9.60 -4.13
N GLN A 111 17.23 10.56 -3.38
CA GLN A 111 16.56 11.74 -3.89
C GLN A 111 17.51 12.93 -4.11
N ALA A 112 18.67 12.96 -3.43
CA ALA A 112 19.46 14.18 -3.22
C ALA A 112 20.35 14.62 -4.39
N GLN A 113 20.05 14.26 -5.65
CA GLN A 113 20.70 14.82 -6.86
C GLN A 113 22.23 14.99 -6.76
N ASP A 114 22.94 13.96 -6.26
CA ASP A 114 24.41 13.94 -6.07
C ASP A 114 24.98 14.68 -4.84
N LYS A 115 24.16 15.14 -3.88
CA LYS A 115 24.68 15.63 -2.58
C LYS A 115 25.41 14.51 -1.82
N GLY A 116 26.57 14.84 -1.26
CA GLY A 116 27.31 13.93 -0.37
C GLY A 116 26.58 13.65 0.95
N LEU A 117 26.89 12.52 1.58
CA LEU A 117 26.23 12.06 2.80
C LEU A 117 26.33 13.08 3.96
N ASP A 118 27.47 13.76 4.10
CA ASP A 118 27.68 14.74 5.18
C ASP A 118 26.69 15.92 5.09
N ILE A 119 26.33 16.33 3.87
CA ILE A 119 25.33 17.39 3.63
C ILE A 119 23.94 16.88 3.97
N VAL A 120 23.60 15.67 3.51
CA VAL A 120 22.29 15.04 3.78
C VAL A 120 22.07 14.87 5.29
N CYS A 121 23.07 14.35 6.02
CA CYS A 121 23.01 14.20 7.47
C CYS A 121 22.84 15.56 8.16
N LYS A 122 23.62 16.58 7.76
CA LYS A 122 23.53 17.92 8.34
C LYS A 122 22.14 18.56 8.13
N GLU A 123 21.58 18.49 6.92
CA GLU A 123 20.24 19.02 6.61
C GLU A 123 19.15 18.32 7.43
N ALA A 124 19.30 17.01 7.65
CA ALA A 124 18.39 16.18 8.45
C ALA A 124 18.60 16.31 9.98
N GLY A 125 19.62 17.05 10.44
CA GLY A 125 19.95 17.14 11.86
C GLY A 125 20.48 15.83 12.47
N LEU A 126 21.18 15.03 11.66
CA LEU A 126 21.70 13.72 12.02
C LEU A 126 23.23 13.73 12.07
N GLU A 127 23.78 12.91 12.97
CA GLU A 127 25.20 12.58 12.98
C GLU A 127 25.48 11.45 11.99
N ARG A 128 26.66 11.49 11.38
CA ARG A 128 27.13 10.44 10.49
C ARG A 128 27.79 9.32 11.30
N ASP A 129 27.26 8.12 11.19
CA ASP A 129 27.80 6.90 11.80
C ASP A 129 27.85 5.73 10.79
N ALA A 130 28.34 4.57 11.21
CA ALA A 130 28.47 3.39 10.34
C ALA A 130 27.11 2.93 9.75
N PRO A 131 26.01 2.83 10.53
CA PRO A 131 24.69 2.54 9.98
C PRO A 131 24.23 3.55 8.92
N MET A 132 24.41 4.85 9.11
CA MET A 132 24.02 5.84 8.10
C MET A 132 24.82 5.68 6.80
N VAL A 133 26.12 5.37 6.91
CA VAL A 133 26.97 5.13 5.74
C VAL A 133 26.50 3.87 5.00
N LEU A 134 26.22 2.77 5.69
CA LEU A 134 25.72 1.55 5.05
C LEU A 134 24.32 1.75 4.45
N ALA A 135 23.40 2.37 5.19
CA ALA A 135 22.04 2.65 4.74
C ALA A 135 22.01 3.51 3.47
N SER A 136 22.88 4.53 3.40
CA SER A 136 22.99 5.40 2.23
C SER A 136 23.29 4.63 0.94
N ARG A 137 24.01 3.51 1.02
CA ARG A 137 24.37 2.70 -0.15
C ARG A 137 23.22 1.90 -0.71
N LEU A 138 22.21 1.55 0.11
CA LEU A 138 21.18 0.58 -0.29
C LEU A 138 20.41 1.04 -1.54
N TYR A 139 20.08 2.33 -1.59
CA TYR A 139 19.32 2.92 -2.69
C TYR A 139 20.05 4.04 -3.43
N ALA A 140 21.34 4.23 -3.16
CA ALA A 140 22.16 5.21 -3.86
C ALA A 140 22.22 4.89 -5.38
N PRO A 141 22.09 5.91 -6.24
CA PRO A 141 22.43 5.78 -7.65
C PRO A 141 23.88 5.35 -7.84
N SER A 142 24.19 4.63 -8.92
CA SER A 142 25.57 4.19 -9.21
C SER A 142 26.55 5.36 -9.30
N THR A 143 26.11 6.50 -9.85
CA THR A 143 26.88 7.75 -9.91
C THR A 143 27.21 8.30 -8.52
N TRP A 144 26.27 8.20 -7.58
CA TRP A 144 26.51 8.61 -6.20
C TRP A 144 27.56 7.70 -5.54
N ILE A 145 27.45 6.39 -5.76
CA ILE A 145 28.41 5.41 -5.21
C ILE A 145 29.83 5.68 -5.73
N SER A 146 29.99 5.98 -7.03
CA SER A 146 31.31 6.29 -7.61
C SER A 146 31.92 7.58 -7.07
N ASN A 147 31.09 8.58 -6.78
CA ASN A 147 31.54 9.92 -6.40
C ASN A 147 31.79 10.05 -4.89
N HIS A 148 30.96 9.39 -4.07
CA HIS A 148 30.91 9.67 -2.62
C HIS A 148 31.23 8.45 -1.75
N SER A 149 31.17 7.23 -2.29
CA SER A 149 31.33 6.05 -1.43
C SER A 149 32.80 5.77 -1.14
N LYS A 150 33.13 5.71 0.15
CA LYS A 150 34.44 5.24 0.62
C LYS A 150 34.39 3.72 0.84
N PRO A 151 35.53 3.00 0.76
CA PRO A 151 35.59 1.63 1.23
C PRO A 151 35.12 1.55 2.69
N ILE A 152 34.34 0.51 3.00
CA ILE A 152 33.84 0.26 4.35
C ILE A 152 34.29 -1.16 4.69
N ALA A 153 34.93 -1.32 5.84
CA ALA A 153 35.20 -2.62 6.42
C ALA A 153 34.29 -2.78 7.64
N ILE A 154 33.53 -3.87 7.68
CA ILE A 154 32.63 -4.21 8.78
C ILE A 154 33.22 -5.41 9.53
N SER A 155 33.16 -5.37 10.85
CA SER A 155 33.55 -6.46 11.74
C SER A 155 32.32 -7.22 12.24
N LEU A 156 32.45 -8.53 12.48
CA LEU A 156 31.40 -9.31 13.13
C LEU A 156 31.08 -8.85 14.57
N ASN A 157 31.93 -8.02 15.16
CA ASN A 157 31.76 -7.45 16.50
C ASN A 157 31.22 -6.01 16.49
N ASP A 158 30.84 -5.48 15.31
CA ASP A 158 30.20 -4.16 15.23
C ASP A 158 28.80 -4.18 15.87
N ASP A 159 28.22 -3.00 16.11
CA ASP A 159 26.89 -2.92 16.72
C ASP A 159 25.80 -3.56 15.84
N ASP A 160 24.77 -4.11 16.49
CA ASP A 160 23.66 -4.79 15.82
C ASP A 160 23.09 -4.02 14.62
N LEU A 161 22.89 -2.71 14.74
CA LEU A 161 22.34 -1.93 13.62
C LEU A 161 23.32 -1.86 12.42
N THR A 162 24.63 -1.84 12.67
CA THR A 162 25.64 -1.91 11.60
C THR A 162 25.61 -3.27 10.92
N LEU A 163 25.56 -4.36 11.70
CA LEU A 163 25.46 -5.73 11.18
C LEU A 163 24.15 -5.97 10.40
N GLU A 164 23.04 -5.38 10.86
CA GLU A 164 21.76 -5.40 10.18
C GLU A 164 21.87 -4.74 8.80
N TRP A 165 22.43 -3.53 8.71
CA TRP A 165 22.58 -2.85 7.43
C TRP A 165 23.57 -3.56 6.50
N ALA A 166 24.64 -4.14 7.03
CA ALA A 166 25.54 -4.98 6.25
C ALA A 166 24.79 -6.17 5.63
N THR A 167 23.96 -6.84 6.43
CA THR A 167 23.09 -7.94 6.01
C THR A 167 22.09 -7.50 4.94
N PHE A 168 21.45 -6.33 5.10
CA PHE A 168 20.56 -5.76 4.07
C PHE A 168 21.27 -5.48 2.76
N LEU A 169 22.46 -4.89 2.79
CA LEU A 169 23.24 -4.66 1.57
C LEU A 169 23.58 -5.98 0.87
N ILE A 170 23.90 -7.03 1.62
CA ILE A 170 24.20 -8.34 1.04
C ILE A 170 22.94 -8.95 0.42
N GLY A 171 21.82 -9.00 1.17
CA GLY A 171 20.54 -9.56 0.71
C GLY A 171 20.02 -8.87 -0.55
N TYR A 172 20.07 -7.53 -0.59
CA TYR A 172 19.67 -6.76 -1.77
C TYR A 172 20.71 -6.71 -2.91
N ASN A 173 21.81 -7.47 -2.79
CA ASN A 173 22.92 -7.48 -3.74
C ASN A 173 23.46 -6.07 -4.06
N LYS A 174 23.63 -5.26 -3.00
CA LYS A 174 24.21 -3.91 -3.00
C LYS A 174 25.52 -3.81 -2.23
N ALA A 175 25.91 -4.87 -1.51
CA ALA A 175 27.17 -4.93 -0.81
C ALA A 175 28.35 -5.08 -1.80
N PRO A 176 29.51 -4.48 -1.51
CA PRO A 176 30.78 -4.91 -2.09
C PRO A 176 31.00 -6.41 -1.84
N GLU A 177 31.67 -7.11 -2.76
CA GLU A 177 31.92 -8.55 -2.71
C GLU A 177 32.59 -9.02 -1.40
N HIS A 178 33.45 -8.17 -0.84
CA HIS A 178 34.25 -8.43 0.36
C HIS A 178 33.94 -7.40 1.46
N LEU A 179 32.68 -7.33 1.90
CA LEU A 179 32.25 -6.32 2.87
C LEU A 179 32.86 -6.54 4.26
N PHE A 180 32.96 -7.80 4.70
CA PHE A 180 33.48 -8.16 6.01
C PHE A 180 34.98 -8.48 6.00
N HIS A 181 35.50 -9.09 4.93
CA HIS A 181 36.90 -9.50 4.86
C HIS A 181 37.43 -9.60 3.43
N PRO A 182 38.67 -9.12 3.12
CA PRO A 182 39.21 -9.11 1.75
C PRO A 182 39.41 -10.47 1.07
N ARG A 183 39.41 -11.57 1.84
CA ARG A 183 39.67 -12.94 1.33
C ARG A 183 38.46 -13.85 1.33
N TYR A 184 37.37 -13.44 1.95
CA TYR A 184 36.18 -14.27 2.09
C TYR A 184 35.00 -13.53 1.49
N THR A 185 34.12 -14.29 0.87
CA THR A 185 32.89 -13.79 0.28
C THR A 185 31.83 -13.59 1.36
N ASN A 186 30.83 -12.75 1.07
CA ASN A 186 29.85 -12.32 2.07
C ASN A 186 28.98 -13.45 2.63
N GLU A 187 28.71 -14.51 1.86
CA GLU A 187 27.89 -15.65 2.28
C GLU A 187 28.50 -16.44 3.44
N VAL A 188 29.84 -16.48 3.53
CA VAL A 188 30.54 -17.13 4.65
C VAL A 188 30.17 -16.45 5.96
N PHE A 189 30.11 -15.12 5.95
CA PHE A 189 29.78 -14.29 7.12
C PHE A 189 28.28 -14.29 7.42
N LEU A 190 27.41 -14.33 6.41
CA LEU A 190 25.98 -14.57 6.64
C LEU A 190 25.76 -15.88 7.41
N GLY A 191 26.47 -16.94 7.03
CA GLY A 191 26.44 -18.21 7.77
C GLY A 191 26.93 -18.08 9.22
N GLU A 192 28.02 -17.35 9.47
CA GLU A 192 28.49 -17.10 10.85
C GLU A 192 27.46 -16.32 11.69
N LEU A 193 26.82 -15.31 11.10
CA LEU A 193 25.79 -14.49 11.76
C LEU A 193 24.51 -15.28 12.10
N ASN A 194 24.31 -16.49 11.55
CA ASN A 194 23.21 -17.36 11.97
C ASN A 194 23.31 -17.80 13.44
N ASN A 195 24.49 -17.70 14.05
CA ASN A 195 24.71 -18.04 15.46
C ASN A 195 25.00 -16.80 16.32
N HIS A 196 24.62 -15.61 15.85
CA HIS A 196 24.78 -14.37 16.59
C HIS A 196 23.91 -14.39 17.87
N SER A 197 24.36 -13.68 18.91
CA SER A 197 23.65 -13.59 20.19
C SER A 197 22.32 -12.83 20.10
N SER A 198 22.21 -11.91 19.14
CA SER A 198 21.01 -11.17 18.83
C SER A 198 20.12 -11.93 17.83
N ASP A 199 18.90 -12.22 18.25
CA ASP A 199 17.90 -12.93 17.44
C ASP A 199 17.53 -12.17 16.17
N GLU A 200 17.55 -10.83 16.20
CA GLU A 200 17.26 -9.97 15.05
C GLU A 200 18.35 -10.08 13.98
N ILE A 201 19.63 -10.14 14.37
CA ILE A 201 20.75 -10.34 13.45
C ILE A 201 20.73 -11.74 12.86
N THR A 202 20.43 -12.74 13.69
CA THR A 202 20.23 -14.11 13.23
C THR A 202 19.10 -14.16 12.20
N GLU A 203 17.94 -13.56 12.50
CA GLU A 203 16.80 -13.47 11.60
C GLU A 203 17.18 -12.88 10.24
N TYR A 204 17.79 -11.68 10.25
CA TYR A 204 18.14 -10.99 9.02
C TYR A 204 19.22 -11.70 8.22
N SER A 205 20.19 -12.36 8.88
CA SER A 205 21.22 -13.11 8.17
C SER A 205 20.62 -14.27 7.36
N ILE A 206 19.60 -14.94 7.90
CA ILE A 206 18.87 -16.02 7.23
C ILE A 206 17.95 -15.45 6.14
N TRP A 207 17.29 -14.30 6.40
CA TRP A 207 16.55 -13.60 5.35
C TRP A 207 17.46 -13.25 4.15
N ALA A 208 18.67 -12.76 4.38
CA ALA A 208 19.60 -12.42 3.30
C ALA A 208 20.05 -13.64 2.50
N LEU A 209 20.17 -14.81 3.14
CA LEU A 209 20.37 -16.08 2.44
C LEU A 209 19.15 -16.47 1.59
N TRP A 210 17.94 -16.23 2.09
CA TRP A 210 16.70 -16.51 1.34
C TRP A 210 16.49 -15.53 0.16
N GLU A 211 16.82 -14.26 0.35
CA GLU A 211 16.55 -13.18 -0.63
C GLU A 211 17.35 -13.36 -1.93
N ARG A 212 18.50 -14.04 -1.87
CA ARG A 212 19.40 -14.22 -3.01
C ARG A 212 19.28 -15.59 -3.64
N ASP A 213 18.97 -15.62 -4.93
CA ASP A 213 18.84 -16.87 -5.70
C ASP A 213 20.15 -17.68 -5.77
N GLU A 214 21.31 -17.03 -5.64
CA GLU A 214 22.61 -17.73 -5.63
C GLU A 214 22.90 -18.39 -4.28
N PHE A 215 22.20 -17.97 -3.23
CA PHE A 215 22.28 -18.55 -1.91
C PHE A 215 21.17 -19.58 -1.73
N ASN A 216 21.43 -20.57 -0.89
CA ASN A 216 20.55 -21.71 -0.69
C ASN A 216 20.83 -22.35 0.67
N PHE A 217 20.12 -23.43 0.95
CA PHE A 217 20.21 -24.18 2.19
C PHE A 217 21.65 -24.56 2.63
N ASN A 218 22.58 -24.78 1.70
CA ASN A 218 23.97 -25.15 2.03
C ASN A 218 24.77 -24.04 2.73
N HIS A 219 24.32 -22.80 2.64
CA HIS A 219 24.98 -21.65 3.27
C HIS A 219 24.54 -21.47 4.74
N LEU A 220 23.51 -22.19 5.17
CA LEU A 220 22.97 -22.12 6.52
C LEU A 220 23.86 -22.91 7.50
N LYS A 221 24.22 -22.30 8.63
CA LYS A 221 25.00 -22.98 9.71
C LYS A 221 24.14 -23.52 10.85
N ILE A 222 22.84 -23.68 10.61
CA ILE A 222 21.87 -24.23 11.55
C ILE A 222 21.29 -25.49 10.92
N ALA A 223 21.40 -26.62 11.62
CA ALA A 223 20.85 -27.87 11.13
C ALA A 223 19.32 -27.95 11.35
N PRO A 224 18.54 -28.63 10.48
CA PRO A 224 17.08 -28.73 10.59
C PRO A 224 16.57 -29.15 11.97
N GLN A 225 17.24 -30.10 12.61
CA GLN A 225 16.89 -30.61 13.94
C GLN A 225 16.92 -29.54 15.03
N ASP A 226 17.70 -28.47 14.84
CA ASP A 226 17.83 -27.36 15.78
C ASP A 226 16.84 -26.24 15.50
N PHE A 227 16.05 -26.28 14.42
CA PHE A 227 15.12 -25.21 14.06
C PHE A 227 14.15 -24.94 15.21
N ARG A 228 13.57 -25.98 15.81
CA ARG A 228 12.62 -25.86 16.93
C ARG A 228 13.17 -25.14 18.16
N ARG A 229 14.49 -25.13 18.34
CA ARG A 229 15.16 -24.46 19.47
C ARG A 229 15.36 -22.96 19.23
N ARG A 230 15.19 -22.50 18.00
CA ARG A 230 15.34 -21.09 17.63
C ARG A 230 14.08 -20.28 17.94
N PRO A 231 14.19 -18.96 18.14
CA PRO A 231 13.05 -18.05 18.25
C PRO A 231 12.11 -18.14 17.04
N ASP A 232 10.85 -17.75 17.21
CA ASP A 232 9.83 -17.91 16.17
C ASP A 232 10.06 -17.05 14.92
N ASN A 233 10.53 -15.81 15.09
CA ASN A 233 10.95 -14.94 14.00
C ASN A 233 12.11 -15.56 13.20
N VAL A 234 13.04 -16.25 13.86
CA VAL A 234 14.13 -17.00 13.20
C VAL A 234 13.59 -18.23 12.47
N ARG A 235 12.74 -19.04 13.12
CA ARG A 235 12.13 -20.25 12.52
C ARG A 235 11.36 -19.93 11.25
N LYS A 236 10.64 -18.81 11.23
CA LYS A 236 9.95 -18.30 10.03
C LYS A 236 10.84 -18.29 8.80
N TRP A 237 12.06 -17.75 8.91
CA TRP A 237 12.99 -17.66 7.78
C TRP A 237 13.73 -18.96 7.50
N LEU A 238 14.04 -19.74 8.52
CA LEU A 238 14.60 -21.09 8.36
C LEU A 238 13.69 -21.97 7.50
N TYR A 239 12.38 -21.93 7.76
CA TYR A 239 11.40 -22.63 6.93
C TYR A 239 11.37 -22.11 5.49
N ARG A 240 11.51 -20.80 5.28
CA ARG A 240 11.53 -20.22 3.92
C ARG A 240 12.77 -20.63 3.12
N VAL A 241 13.96 -20.61 3.73
CA VAL A 241 15.20 -21.09 3.08
C VAL A 241 15.09 -22.57 2.71
N MET A 242 14.53 -23.39 3.60
CA MET A 242 14.30 -24.80 3.35
C MET A 242 13.34 -25.03 2.16
N THR A 243 12.22 -24.29 2.10
CA THR A 243 11.26 -24.39 0.99
C THR A 243 11.75 -23.81 -0.35
N GLN A 244 12.78 -22.97 -0.34
CA GLN A 244 13.38 -22.41 -1.56
C GLN A 244 14.15 -23.47 -2.36
N SER A 245 14.69 -24.48 -1.68
CA SER A 245 15.37 -25.62 -2.30
C SER A 245 14.97 -26.92 -1.59
N PRO A 246 13.74 -27.43 -1.82
CA PRO A 246 13.23 -28.61 -1.13
C PRO A 246 14.13 -29.84 -1.29
N GLU A 247 14.70 -30.05 -2.48
CA GLU A 247 15.60 -31.16 -2.77
C GLU A 247 16.89 -31.12 -1.95
N VAL A 248 17.53 -29.94 -1.88
CA VAL A 248 18.80 -29.74 -1.16
C VAL A 248 18.58 -29.81 0.36
N SER A 249 17.46 -29.27 0.83
CA SER A 249 17.14 -29.28 2.26
C SER A 249 16.56 -30.61 2.76
N GLY A 250 16.20 -31.52 1.84
CA GLY A 250 15.56 -32.78 2.16
C GLY A 250 14.12 -32.63 2.62
N LEU A 251 13.43 -31.54 2.26
CA LEU A 251 12.04 -31.28 2.64
C LEU A 251 11.10 -32.31 2.00
N SER A 252 10.58 -33.22 2.82
CA SER A 252 9.55 -34.20 2.45
C SER A 252 8.16 -33.76 2.91
N THR A 253 7.12 -34.46 2.44
CA THR A 253 5.74 -34.30 2.93
C THR A 253 5.63 -34.61 4.43
N ASP A 254 6.44 -35.53 4.94
CA ASP A 254 6.48 -35.90 6.37
C ASP A 254 7.08 -34.77 7.21
N LEU A 255 8.18 -34.16 6.76
CA LEU A 255 8.76 -32.99 7.41
C LEU A 255 7.81 -31.78 7.34
N LEU A 256 7.11 -31.59 6.22
CA LEU A 256 6.07 -30.57 6.12
C LEU A 256 4.95 -30.82 7.16
N HIS A 257 4.51 -32.07 7.32
CA HIS A 257 3.54 -32.43 8.34
C HIS A 257 4.05 -32.11 9.76
N GLU A 258 5.33 -32.33 10.02
CA GLU A 258 5.95 -32.00 11.29
C GLU A 258 6.02 -30.48 11.53
N PHE A 259 6.40 -29.69 10.53
CA PHE A 259 6.57 -28.25 10.66
C PHE A 259 5.25 -27.47 10.67
N ARG A 260 4.20 -27.95 9.99
CA ARG A 260 2.88 -27.32 10.07
C ARG A 260 2.24 -27.40 11.46
N LEU A 261 2.76 -28.27 12.34
CA LEU A 261 2.35 -28.39 13.74
C LEU A 261 3.14 -27.47 14.69
N ASP A 262 3.98 -26.56 14.18
CA ASP A 262 4.68 -25.57 15.00
C ASP A 262 3.67 -24.73 15.80
N LYS A 263 3.92 -24.55 17.09
CA LYS A 263 3.03 -23.79 17.98
C LYS A 263 2.98 -22.31 17.66
N SER A 264 4.07 -21.75 17.11
CA SER A 264 4.12 -20.33 16.75
C SER A 264 3.42 -20.08 15.42
N VAL A 265 2.44 -19.18 15.45
CA VAL A 265 1.76 -18.67 14.24
C VAL A 265 2.77 -18.03 13.30
N THR A 266 3.73 -17.24 13.79
CA THR A 266 4.73 -16.56 12.96
C THR A 266 5.63 -17.53 12.21
N ALA A 267 6.01 -18.65 12.83
CA ALA A 267 6.77 -19.70 12.16
C ALA A 267 5.92 -20.38 11.07
N ARG A 268 4.66 -20.73 11.38
CA ARG A 268 3.70 -21.29 10.41
C ARG A 268 3.42 -20.36 9.23
N GLU A 269 3.33 -19.04 9.46
CA GLU A 269 3.21 -18.04 8.39
C GLU A 269 4.41 -18.10 7.43
N GLY A 270 5.62 -18.26 7.96
CA GLY A 270 6.85 -18.41 7.15
C GLY A 270 6.84 -19.68 6.30
N LEU A 271 6.46 -20.80 6.91
CA LEU A 271 6.33 -22.08 6.21
C LEU A 271 5.24 -22.01 5.12
N ALA A 272 4.09 -21.41 5.42
CA ALA A 272 3.00 -21.25 4.46
C ALA A 272 3.41 -20.37 3.27
N LEU A 273 4.14 -19.27 3.50
CA LEU A 273 4.71 -18.43 2.43
C LEU A 273 5.73 -19.19 1.59
N GLY A 274 6.54 -20.04 2.22
CA GLY A 274 7.56 -20.84 1.57
C GLY A 274 6.98 -21.95 0.69
N ILE A 275 6.10 -22.78 1.25
CA ILE A 275 5.57 -23.98 0.59
C ILE A 275 4.62 -23.66 -0.57
N THR A 276 4.06 -22.45 -0.58
CA THR A 276 3.18 -21.96 -1.64
C THR A 276 3.93 -21.22 -2.76
N ALA A 277 5.26 -21.07 -2.62
CA ALA A 277 6.07 -20.54 -3.69
C ALA A 277 6.14 -21.51 -4.88
N GLU A 278 6.42 -20.97 -6.06
CA GLU A 278 6.57 -21.74 -7.30
C GLU A 278 7.73 -22.75 -7.25
N THR A 279 8.67 -22.58 -6.33
CA THR A 279 9.82 -23.48 -6.12
C THR A 279 9.42 -24.85 -5.55
N CYS A 280 8.23 -24.97 -4.96
CA CYS A 280 7.73 -26.23 -4.44
C CYS A 280 6.91 -26.96 -5.50
N GLY A 281 7.19 -28.24 -5.72
CA GLY A 281 6.53 -29.05 -6.73
C GLY A 281 5.08 -29.41 -6.41
N PRO A 282 4.34 -30.00 -7.37
CA PRO A 282 2.93 -30.36 -7.22
C PRO A 282 2.66 -31.39 -6.12
N GLU A 283 3.67 -32.14 -5.68
CA GLU A 283 3.60 -33.11 -4.58
C GLU A 283 3.11 -32.49 -3.25
N PHE A 284 3.25 -31.17 -3.09
CA PHE A 284 2.78 -30.45 -1.91
C PHE A 284 1.32 -29.95 -2.00
N ASN A 285 0.64 -30.09 -3.15
CA ASN A 285 -0.72 -29.55 -3.34
C ASN A 285 -1.73 -30.17 -2.36
N ILE A 286 -1.72 -31.51 -2.21
CA ILE A 286 -2.61 -32.21 -1.28
C ILE A 286 -2.31 -31.82 0.18
N PRO A 287 -1.04 -31.89 0.67
CA PRO A 287 -0.70 -31.41 2.01
C PRO A 287 -1.10 -29.96 2.30
N ILE A 288 -1.02 -29.06 1.31
CA ILE A 288 -1.43 -27.67 1.43
C ILE A 288 -2.96 -27.56 1.58
N ALA A 289 -3.73 -28.29 0.79
CA ALA A 289 -5.20 -28.35 0.88
C ALA A 289 -5.67 -28.89 2.24
N GLU A 290 -5.06 -29.97 2.71
CA GLU A 290 -5.33 -30.53 4.03
C GLU A 290 -4.95 -29.56 5.15
N TRP A 291 -3.80 -28.89 5.03
CA TRP A 291 -3.37 -27.92 6.03
C TRP A 291 -4.33 -26.74 6.11
N TYR A 292 -4.75 -26.17 4.97
CA TYR A 292 -5.72 -25.08 4.94
C TYR A 292 -7.03 -25.43 5.68
N THR A 293 -7.52 -26.65 5.49
CA THR A 293 -8.76 -27.13 6.12
C THR A 293 -8.63 -27.26 7.63
N ASN A 294 -7.45 -27.63 8.12
CA ASN A 294 -7.18 -27.89 9.54
C ASN A 294 -6.53 -26.71 10.29
N GLU A 295 -6.08 -25.67 9.58
CA GLU A 295 -5.40 -24.54 10.22
C GLU A 295 -6.39 -23.66 11.00
N ALA A 296 -6.07 -23.42 12.28
CA ALA A 296 -6.91 -22.63 13.16
C ALA A 296 -6.68 -21.13 12.96
N ASP A 297 -5.46 -20.71 12.61
CA ASP A 297 -5.13 -19.29 12.48
C ASP A 297 -5.62 -18.72 11.12
N PRO A 298 -6.47 -17.68 11.13
CA PRO A 298 -6.99 -17.09 9.90
C PRO A 298 -5.92 -16.38 9.06
N GLY A 299 -4.82 -15.92 9.67
CA GLY A 299 -3.70 -15.30 8.97
C GLY A 299 -2.92 -16.31 8.14
N VAL A 300 -2.59 -17.47 8.73
CA VAL A 300 -1.95 -18.59 8.03
C VAL A 300 -2.88 -19.14 6.94
N ARG A 301 -4.17 -19.33 7.24
CA ARG A 301 -5.17 -19.73 6.23
C ARG A 301 -5.23 -18.78 5.05
N ALA A 302 -5.22 -17.46 5.29
CA ALA A 302 -5.22 -16.47 4.23
C ALA A 302 -3.96 -16.53 3.35
N ILE A 303 -2.79 -16.82 3.94
CA ILE A 303 -1.55 -17.04 3.19
C ILE A 303 -1.66 -18.29 2.31
N LEU A 304 -2.10 -19.41 2.90
CA LEU A 304 -2.30 -20.67 2.16
C LEU A 304 -3.27 -20.47 1.00
N LEU A 305 -4.43 -19.84 1.24
CA LEU A 305 -5.44 -19.59 0.22
C LEU A 305 -4.94 -18.68 -0.90
N SER A 306 -4.15 -17.64 -0.57
CA SER A 306 -3.50 -16.80 -1.59
C SER A 306 -2.47 -17.60 -2.40
N GLY A 307 -1.73 -18.49 -1.75
CA GLY A 307 -0.82 -19.42 -2.40
C GLY A 307 -1.51 -20.41 -3.34
N MET A 308 -2.64 -20.96 -2.92
CA MET A 308 -3.50 -21.81 -3.75
C MET A 308 -4.00 -21.07 -4.98
N ALA A 309 -4.39 -19.80 -4.83
CA ALA A 309 -4.86 -18.97 -5.94
C ALA A 309 -3.77 -18.76 -7.01
N LYS A 310 -2.52 -18.55 -6.58
CA LYS A 310 -1.34 -18.50 -7.49
C LYS A 310 -1.14 -19.82 -8.23
N ARG A 311 -1.35 -20.94 -7.54
CA ARG A 311 -1.22 -22.31 -8.07
C ARG A 311 -2.51 -22.83 -8.72
N GLY A 312 -3.41 -21.95 -9.15
CA GLY A 312 -4.75 -22.27 -9.67
C GLY A 312 -4.81 -23.10 -10.96
N GLY A 313 -3.70 -23.71 -11.40
CA GLY A 313 -3.70 -24.77 -12.40
C GLY A 313 -4.08 -26.15 -11.83
N ASP A 314 -4.00 -26.34 -10.51
CA ASP A 314 -4.44 -27.55 -9.84
C ASP A 314 -5.94 -27.49 -9.52
N ALA A 315 -6.70 -28.52 -9.91
CA ALA A 315 -8.15 -28.55 -9.78
C ALA A 315 -8.63 -28.53 -8.31
N ILE A 316 -7.93 -29.22 -7.41
CA ILE A 316 -8.29 -29.29 -5.99
C ILE A 316 -8.12 -27.92 -5.34
N LEU A 317 -7.00 -27.26 -5.62
CA LEU A 317 -6.73 -25.93 -5.10
C LEU A 317 -7.69 -24.88 -5.68
N ALA A 318 -7.98 -24.96 -6.98
CA ALA A 318 -8.90 -24.06 -7.67
C ALA A 318 -10.33 -24.11 -7.10
N GLU A 319 -10.83 -25.32 -6.79
CA GLU A 319 -12.16 -25.51 -6.19
C GLU A 319 -12.26 -24.83 -4.81
N ILE A 320 -11.27 -25.03 -3.94
CA ILE A 320 -11.22 -24.42 -2.61
C ILE A 320 -11.21 -22.89 -2.71
N VAL A 321 -10.37 -22.32 -3.58
CA VAL A 321 -10.26 -20.86 -3.76
C VAL A 321 -11.56 -20.28 -4.30
N THR A 322 -12.20 -20.95 -5.26
CA THR A 322 -13.46 -20.49 -5.87
C THR A 322 -14.59 -20.47 -4.84
N SER A 323 -14.74 -21.56 -4.09
CA SER A 323 -15.74 -21.67 -3.02
C SER A 323 -15.58 -20.59 -1.95
N GLU A 324 -14.35 -20.35 -1.49
CA GLU A 324 -14.07 -19.28 -0.52
C GLU A 324 -14.31 -17.89 -1.11
N PHE A 325 -13.96 -17.67 -2.37
CA PHE A 325 -14.17 -16.40 -3.05
C PHE A 325 -15.66 -16.05 -3.13
N GLU A 326 -16.50 -17.01 -3.52
CA GLU A 326 -17.96 -16.87 -3.57
C GLU A 326 -18.54 -16.57 -2.19
N ALA A 327 -18.06 -17.24 -1.14
CA ALA A 327 -18.53 -17.06 0.23
C ALA A 327 -18.20 -15.69 0.85
N LYS A 328 -17.18 -14.97 0.38
CA LYS A 328 -16.82 -13.64 0.93
C LYS A 328 -17.73 -12.53 0.39
N PRO A 329 -17.92 -11.41 1.11
CA PRO A 329 -18.70 -10.28 0.60
C PRO A 329 -18.06 -9.62 -0.64
N PRO A 330 -18.86 -9.10 -1.59
CA PRO A 330 -18.37 -8.26 -2.70
C PRO A 330 -17.57 -7.06 -2.20
N GLY A 331 -16.46 -6.75 -2.87
CA GLY A 331 -15.58 -5.62 -2.51
C GLY A 331 -14.76 -5.80 -1.23
N SER A 332 -14.87 -6.94 -0.53
CA SER A 332 -14.05 -7.24 0.66
C SER A 332 -12.56 -7.31 0.34
N LEU A 333 -11.73 -6.99 1.33
CA LEU A 333 -10.27 -7.05 1.22
C LEU A 333 -9.79 -8.47 0.88
N GLU A 334 -10.48 -9.48 1.39
CA GLU A 334 -10.23 -10.90 1.13
C GLU A 334 -10.44 -11.24 -0.35
N ARG A 335 -11.53 -10.78 -0.97
CA ARG A 335 -11.75 -10.98 -2.42
C ARG A 335 -10.67 -10.28 -3.25
N GLN A 336 -10.33 -9.04 -2.91
CA GLN A 336 -9.28 -8.32 -3.63
C GLN A 336 -7.92 -9.01 -3.49
N ARG A 337 -7.61 -9.57 -2.31
CA ARG A 337 -6.43 -10.41 -2.09
C ARG A 337 -6.41 -11.64 -2.99
N LEU A 338 -7.53 -12.36 -3.10
CA LEU A 338 -7.59 -13.56 -3.93
C LEU A 338 -7.51 -13.24 -5.43
N LEU A 339 -8.15 -12.17 -5.89
CA LEU A 339 -8.01 -11.70 -7.27
C LEU A 339 -6.57 -11.33 -7.60
N ALA A 340 -5.94 -10.54 -6.73
CA ALA A 340 -4.54 -10.15 -6.90
C ALA A 340 -3.60 -11.36 -6.86
N ALA A 341 -3.83 -12.31 -5.95
CA ALA A 341 -3.03 -13.52 -5.85
C ALA A 341 -3.25 -14.50 -7.03
N ALA A 342 -4.46 -14.59 -7.58
CA ALA A 342 -4.74 -15.41 -8.75
C ALA A 342 -4.16 -14.83 -10.05
N GLU A 343 -3.65 -13.59 -10.02
CA GLU A 343 -3.17 -12.95 -11.22
C GLU A 343 -2.02 -13.71 -11.88
N GLY A 344 -2.15 -13.91 -13.20
CA GLY A 344 -1.23 -14.74 -13.98
C GLY A 344 -1.51 -16.24 -13.91
N SER A 345 -2.46 -16.68 -13.06
CA SER A 345 -2.93 -18.06 -13.02
C SER A 345 -4.20 -18.25 -13.87
N PRO A 346 -4.49 -19.48 -14.32
CA PRO A 346 -5.74 -19.81 -15.04
C PRO A 346 -7.01 -19.47 -14.26
N LEU A 347 -6.92 -19.36 -12.93
CA LEU A 347 -8.04 -19.11 -12.04
C LEU A 347 -8.51 -17.65 -12.08
N PHE A 348 -7.64 -16.69 -12.44
CA PHE A 348 -7.97 -15.26 -12.45
C PHE A 348 -9.24 -14.95 -13.25
N GLY A 349 -9.37 -15.50 -14.46
CA GLY A 349 -10.53 -15.28 -15.33
C GLY A 349 -11.83 -15.80 -14.72
N GLN A 350 -11.77 -16.92 -13.99
CA GLN A 350 -12.93 -17.51 -13.32
C GLN A 350 -13.38 -16.62 -12.15
N LEU A 351 -12.45 -16.19 -11.30
CA LEU A 351 -12.77 -15.29 -10.17
C LEU A 351 -13.31 -13.94 -10.67
N LYS A 352 -12.79 -13.43 -11.78
CA LYS A 352 -13.27 -12.18 -12.37
C LYS A 352 -14.69 -12.32 -12.94
N ALA A 353 -15.00 -13.44 -13.58
CA ALA A 353 -16.36 -13.72 -14.05
C ALA A 353 -17.35 -13.78 -12.88
N ILE A 354 -16.99 -14.45 -11.78
CA ILE A 354 -17.80 -14.50 -10.55
C ILE A 354 -18.00 -13.10 -9.96
N GLN A 355 -16.94 -12.28 -9.92
CA GLN A 355 -17.04 -10.90 -9.45
C GLN A 355 -18.06 -10.09 -10.27
N ILE A 356 -17.96 -10.14 -11.60
CA ILE A 356 -18.85 -9.39 -12.51
C ILE A 356 -20.29 -9.84 -12.34
N GLU A 357 -20.53 -11.15 -12.24
CA GLU A 357 -21.89 -11.70 -12.09
C GLU A 357 -22.56 -11.27 -10.78
N LEU A 358 -21.79 -11.25 -9.69
CA LEU A 358 -22.27 -10.79 -8.38
C LEU A 358 -22.51 -9.28 -8.34
N GLU A 359 -21.63 -8.48 -8.94
CA GLU A 359 -21.82 -7.04 -9.10
C GLU A 359 -23.08 -6.75 -9.92
N ARG A 360 -23.26 -7.45 -11.04
CA ARG A 360 -24.46 -7.34 -11.87
C ARG A 360 -25.73 -7.70 -11.08
N SER A 361 -25.71 -8.80 -10.33
CA SER A 361 -26.82 -9.23 -9.48
C SER A 361 -27.15 -8.20 -8.38
N SER A 362 -26.14 -7.55 -7.81
CA SER A 362 -26.33 -6.49 -6.81
C SER A 362 -26.97 -5.23 -7.39
N LEU A 363 -26.62 -4.86 -8.62
CA LEU A 363 -27.21 -3.72 -9.32
C LEU A 363 -28.66 -3.99 -9.73
N TYR A 364 -29.00 -5.23 -10.10
CA TYR A 364 -30.38 -5.63 -10.34
C TYR A 364 -31.21 -5.58 -9.05
N SER A 365 -30.70 -6.10 -7.93
CA SER A 365 -31.45 -6.08 -6.67
C SER A 365 -31.62 -4.68 -6.08
N GLN A 366 -30.76 -3.74 -6.44
CA GLN A 366 -30.89 -2.31 -6.11
C GLN A 366 -31.79 -1.52 -7.07
N GLY A 367 -32.40 -2.16 -8.07
CA GLY A 367 -33.27 -1.50 -9.06
C GLY A 367 -32.52 -0.55 -10.02
N LEU A 368 -31.19 -0.55 -10.00
CA LEU A 368 -30.35 0.30 -10.86
C LEU A 368 -30.26 -0.23 -12.30
N LEU A 369 -30.58 -1.51 -12.51
CA LEU A 369 -30.62 -2.17 -13.82
C LEU A 369 -32.02 -2.71 -14.15
N GLU A 370 -33.10 -1.96 -13.85
CA GLU A 370 -34.48 -2.32 -14.23
C GLU A 370 -34.78 -2.19 -15.74
N PHE A 371 -33.76 -2.27 -16.61
CA PHE A 371 -33.93 -2.37 -18.05
C PHE A 371 -33.47 -3.75 -18.51
N GLY A 372 -34.43 -4.67 -18.65
CA GLY A 372 -34.20 -6.02 -19.16
C GLY A 372 -33.66 -6.05 -20.60
N ASP A 373 -33.43 -7.26 -21.13
CA ASP A 373 -32.88 -7.61 -22.46
C ASP A 373 -33.65 -7.08 -23.70
N ARG A 374 -34.35 -5.95 -23.60
CA ARG A 374 -35.02 -5.31 -24.73
C ARG A 374 -34.22 -4.10 -25.20
N PRO A 375 -33.95 -3.97 -26.52
CA PRO A 375 -33.27 -2.80 -27.06
C PRO A 375 -34.08 -1.54 -26.73
N MET A 376 -33.45 -0.59 -26.04
CA MET A 376 -34.06 0.67 -25.65
C MET A 376 -34.03 1.62 -26.85
N ILE A 377 -35.20 2.03 -27.35
CA ILE A 377 -35.34 3.13 -28.29
C ILE A 377 -35.53 4.39 -27.45
N VAL A 378 -34.48 5.23 -27.35
CA VAL A 378 -34.57 6.52 -26.68
C VAL A 378 -35.08 7.55 -27.68
N PHE A 379 -36.29 8.06 -27.44
CA PHE A 379 -36.78 9.23 -28.16
C PHE A 379 -36.27 10.49 -27.48
N ASN A 380 -35.26 11.12 -28.05
CA ASN A 380 -34.87 12.47 -27.68
C ASN A 380 -35.18 13.41 -28.86
N HIS A 381 -36.06 14.39 -28.61
CA HIS A 381 -36.45 15.51 -29.48
C HIS A 381 -35.94 15.44 -30.94
N GLY A 382 -36.58 14.60 -31.77
CA GLY A 382 -36.43 14.64 -33.23
C GLY A 382 -35.37 13.73 -33.86
N SER A 383 -34.60 12.94 -33.11
CA SER A 383 -33.71 11.93 -33.72
C SER A 383 -33.86 10.55 -33.08
N MET A 384 -34.16 9.54 -33.90
CA MET A 384 -34.19 8.13 -33.50
C MET A 384 -32.76 7.57 -33.55
N THR A 385 -32.14 7.36 -32.39
CA THR A 385 -30.84 6.70 -32.29
C THR A 385 -31.04 5.27 -31.80
N VAL A 386 -30.88 4.29 -32.71
CA VAL A 386 -30.87 2.87 -32.35
C VAL A 386 -29.47 2.52 -31.86
N ASN A 387 -29.30 2.40 -30.54
CA ASN A 387 -28.00 2.11 -29.95
C ASN A 387 -27.77 0.59 -29.94
N LYS A 388 -27.02 0.08 -30.92
CA LYS A 388 -26.49 -1.29 -30.92
C LYS A 388 -25.00 -1.24 -30.57
N GLY A 389 -24.67 -1.50 -29.31
CA GLY A 389 -23.31 -1.76 -28.84
C GLY A 389 -22.74 -0.71 -27.89
N ASN A 390 -22.20 -1.22 -26.77
CA ASN A 390 -21.37 -0.60 -25.73
C ASN A 390 -20.96 0.88 -25.94
N SER A 391 -21.86 1.81 -25.67
CA SER A 391 -21.49 3.18 -25.32
C SER A 391 -22.19 3.55 -24.00
N LEU A 392 -21.39 3.68 -22.95
CA LEU A 392 -21.82 4.12 -21.64
C LEU A 392 -21.93 5.66 -21.68
N SER A 393 -23.13 6.18 -21.91
CA SER A 393 -23.44 7.60 -21.71
C SER A 393 -23.82 7.80 -20.25
N ILE A 394 -22.89 8.27 -19.42
CA ILE A 394 -23.18 8.70 -18.05
C ILE A 394 -23.78 10.11 -18.14
N GLY A 395 -25.10 10.17 -18.26
CA GLY A 395 -25.89 11.38 -18.16
C GLY A 395 -26.95 11.26 -17.07
N GLY A 396 -26.59 11.66 -15.84
CA GLY A 396 -27.53 12.07 -14.78
C GLY A 396 -28.01 11.00 -13.79
N ASN A 397 -27.45 11.03 -12.57
CA ASN A 397 -28.10 11.33 -11.26
C ASN A 397 -27.23 10.71 -10.14
N VAL A 398 -26.43 11.54 -9.48
CA VAL A 398 -25.54 11.12 -8.38
C VAL A 398 -26.38 11.03 -7.09
N GLN A 399 -26.74 9.81 -6.69
CA GLN A 399 -27.26 9.55 -5.34
C GLN A 399 -26.10 9.56 -4.35
N ALA A 400 -26.11 10.56 -3.47
CA ALA A 400 -25.06 10.89 -2.50
C ALA A 400 -25.14 10.04 -1.22
N GLN A 401 -24.90 8.73 -1.30
CA GLN A 401 -24.95 7.87 -0.10
C GLN A 401 -23.61 7.41 0.48
N ASN A 402 -22.45 7.70 -0.15
CA ASN A 402 -21.13 7.44 0.45
C ASN A 402 -20.04 8.34 -0.13
N ILE A 403 -20.14 9.66 0.08
CA ILE A 403 -19.17 10.62 -0.47
C ILE A 403 -18.38 11.26 0.68
N VAL A 404 -17.06 11.04 0.69
CA VAL A 404 -16.12 11.68 1.62
C VAL A 404 -16.15 13.19 1.39
N ALA A 405 -16.00 14.02 2.43
CA ALA A 405 -16.20 15.46 2.32
C ALA A 405 -15.34 16.17 1.25
N GLY A 406 -14.18 15.61 0.89
CA GLY A 406 -13.34 16.09 -0.23
C GLY A 406 -14.01 15.93 -1.60
N ASP A 407 -14.69 14.80 -1.82
CA ASP A 407 -15.38 14.50 -3.09
C ASP A 407 -16.63 15.39 -3.27
N MET A 408 -17.27 15.83 -2.18
CA MET A 408 -18.40 16.75 -2.25
C MET A 408 -18.00 18.18 -2.62
N ILE A 409 -16.83 18.67 -2.20
CA ILE A 409 -16.31 19.97 -2.64
C ILE A 409 -15.96 19.91 -4.14
N SER A 410 -15.38 18.80 -4.60
CA SER A 410 -15.13 18.58 -6.02
C SER A 410 -16.44 18.56 -6.84
N SER A 411 -17.48 17.90 -6.34
CA SER A 411 -18.81 17.88 -6.95
C SER A 411 -19.46 19.27 -6.99
N ALA A 412 -19.34 20.06 -5.91
CA ALA A 412 -19.82 21.43 -5.88
C ALA A 412 -19.07 22.34 -6.85
N ASN A 413 -17.74 22.22 -6.93
CA ASN A 413 -16.93 22.93 -7.91
C ASN A 413 -17.36 22.57 -9.35
N ALA A 414 -17.53 21.29 -9.66
CA ALA A 414 -17.99 20.85 -10.98
C ALA A 414 -19.38 21.42 -11.32
N ALA A 415 -20.32 21.40 -10.37
CA ALA A 415 -21.65 21.97 -10.56
C ALA A 415 -21.60 23.48 -10.87
N VAL A 416 -20.76 24.24 -10.15
CA VAL A 416 -20.56 25.68 -10.38
C VAL A 416 -19.87 25.96 -11.72
N GLN A 417 -18.90 25.15 -12.12
CA GLN A 417 -18.21 25.31 -13.41
C GLN A 417 -19.10 25.00 -14.62
N ASN A 418 -20.08 24.11 -14.45
CA ASN A 418 -21.04 23.72 -15.49
C ASN A 418 -22.21 24.71 -15.68
N MET A 419 -22.29 25.78 -14.89
CA MET A 419 -23.32 26.81 -15.06
C MET A 419 -23.15 27.57 -16.38
N THR A 420 -24.27 27.86 -17.04
CA THR A 420 -24.27 28.52 -18.36
C THR A 420 -23.82 29.98 -18.27
N ALA A 421 -23.36 30.56 -19.39
CA ALA A 421 -22.91 31.96 -19.44
C ALA A 421 -23.98 32.99 -19.02
N GLN A 422 -25.27 32.64 -19.12
CA GLN A 422 -26.37 33.48 -18.65
C GLN A 422 -26.47 33.57 -17.11
N GLN A 423 -25.77 32.70 -16.39
CA GLN A 423 -25.75 32.63 -14.92
C GLN A 423 -24.40 33.07 -14.32
N ALA A 424 -23.67 33.95 -15.03
CA ALA A 424 -22.33 34.37 -14.63
C ALA A 424 -22.27 34.97 -13.21
N ALA A 425 -23.28 35.78 -12.83
CA ALA A 425 -23.36 36.36 -11.49
C ALA A 425 -23.59 35.30 -10.39
N ASP A 426 -24.39 34.27 -10.66
CA ASP A 426 -24.60 33.16 -9.72
C ASP A 426 -23.32 32.34 -9.54
N ARG A 427 -22.60 32.09 -10.64
CA ARG A 427 -21.35 31.34 -10.65
C ARG A 427 -20.26 32.04 -9.82
N GLU A 428 -20.14 33.35 -9.91
CA GLU A 428 -19.15 34.13 -9.15
C GLU A 428 -19.39 34.01 -7.64
N VAL A 429 -20.64 34.19 -7.20
CA VAL A 429 -21.02 34.08 -5.78
C VAL A 429 -20.79 32.66 -5.25
N LEU A 430 -21.22 31.63 -5.98
CA LEU A 430 -21.03 30.24 -5.56
C LEU A 430 -19.56 29.83 -5.52
N SER A 431 -18.73 30.34 -6.44
CA SER A 431 -17.29 30.10 -6.43
C SER A 431 -16.61 30.76 -5.22
N ALA A 432 -17.01 31.98 -4.86
CA ALA A 432 -16.50 32.66 -3.67
C ALA A 432 -16.82 31.87 -2.37
N ILE A 433 -18.02 31.28 -2.29
CA ILE A 433 -18.40 30.42 -1.15
C ILE A 433 -17.52 29.17 -1.07
N LEU A 434 -17.26 28.50 -2.20
CA LEU A 434 -16.42 27.31 -2.20
C LEU A 434 -14.96 27.61 -1.81
N GLN A 435 -14.40 28.71 -2.30
CA GLN A 435 -13.07 29.18 -1.89
C GLN A 435 -13.01 29.51 -0.39
N PHE A 436 -14.09 30.09 0.15
CA PHE A 436 -14.22 30.35 1.58
C PHE A 436 -14.24 29.04 2.37
N VAL A 437 -15.07 28.06 1.99
CA VAL A 437 -15.18 26.75 2.65
C VAL A 437 -13.85 25.99 2.67
N GLU A 438 -13.07 26.09 1.60
CA GLU A 438 -11.77 25.45 1.50
C GLU A 438 -10.77 26.02 2.53
N LYS A 439 -10.77 27.34 2.71
CA LYS A 439 -9.87 28.06 3.63
C LYS A 439 -10.36 28.06 5.09
N ALA A 440 -11.66 27.92 5.33
CA ALA A 440 -12.26 28.05 6.65
C ALA A 440 -12.05 26.81 7.54
N THR A 441 -11.75 27.03 8.81
CA THR A 441 -11.58 25.97 9.83
C THR A 441 -12.94 25.53 10.41
N ILE A 442 -13.80 24.98 9.55
CA ILE A 442 -15.15 24.47 9.91
C ILE A 442 -15.20 22.94 9.97
N SER A 443 -16.14 22.39 10.73
CA SER A 443 -16.28 20.94 10.92
C SER A 443 -16.67 20.24 9.60
N GLN A 444 -16.39 18.94 9.52
CA GLN A 444 -16.70 18.15 8.32
C GLN A 444 -18.20 18.16 7.98
N GLU A 445 -19.07 18.03 8.98
CA GLU A 445 -20.53 18.10 8.80
C GLU A 445 -20.97 19.46 8.23
N GLN A 446 -20.37 20.55 8.70
CA GLN A 446 -20.65 21.90 8.20
C GLN A 446 -20.17 22.07 6.75
N ARG A 447 -18.98 21.57 6.41
CA ARG A 447 -18.48 21.56 5.02
C ARG A 447 -19.44 20.80 4.11
N GLN A 448 -19.95 19.65 4.57
CA GLN A 448 -20.89 18.84 3.80
C GLN A 448 -22.24 19.56 3.58
N ALA A 449 -22.78 20.19 4.62
CA ALA A 449 -24.02 20.95 4.52
C ALA A 449 -23.91 22.12 3.54
N ILE A 450 -22.79 22.86 3.56
CA ILE A 450 -22.56 23.99 2.65
C ILE A 450 -22.38 23.48 1.22
N SER A 451 -21.53 22.47 0.98
CA SER A 451 -21.30 21.93 -0.37
C SER A 451 -22.58 21.38 -1.00
N SER A 452 -23.42 20.69 -0.22
CA SER A 452 -24.73 20.20 -0.69
C SER A 452 -25.67 21.34 -1.09
N ALA A 453 -25.72 22.41 -0.28
CA ALA A 453 -26.53 23.59 -0.59
C ALA A 453 -26.01 24.35 -1.83
N VAL A 454 -24.68 24.41 -2.03
CA VAL A 454 -24.06 25.00 -3.23
C VAL A 454 -24.42 24.20 -4.49
N VAL A 455 -24.38 22.86 -4.44
CA VAL A 455 -24.78 22.01 -5.58
C VAL A 455 -26.25 22.27 -5.96
N ALA A 456 -27.15 22.30 -4.97
CA ALA A 456 -28.56 22.56 -5.21
C ALA A 456 -28.79 23.94 -5.86
N ALA A 457 -28.09 24.96 -5.37
CA ALA A 457 -28.17 26.31 -5.91
C ALA A 457 -27.53 26.45 -7.31
N ALA A 458 -26.46 25.70 -7.61
CA ALA A 458 -25.83 25.68 -8.92
C ALA A 458 -26.71 24.98 -9.98
N GLN A 459 -27.40 23.90 -9.60
CA GLN A 459 -28.31 23.17 -10.51
C GLN A 459 -29.58 23.96 -10.81
N GLN A 460 -30.14 24.63 -9.81
CA GLN A 460 -31.38 25.41 -9.93
C GLN A 460 -31.26 26.71 -9.12
N PRO A 461 -30.77 27.82 -9.72
CA PRO A 461 -30.56 29.09 -9.01
C PRO A 461 -31.87 29.88 -8.81
N ASN A 462 -32.86 29.25 -8.19
CA ASN A 462 -34.13 29.86 -7.82
C ASN A 462 -34.07 30.47 -6.40
N PRO A 463 -34.96 31.42 -6.04
CA PRO A 463 -34.94 32.08 -4.73
C PRO A 463 -34.98 31.11 -3.53
N GLU A 464 -35.63 29.96 -3.68
CA GLU A 464 -35.72 28.92 -2.64
C GLU A 464 -34.34 28.31 -2.33
N ASN A 465 -33.61 27.88 -3.35
CA ASN A 465 -32.28 27.29 -3.16
C ASN A 465 -31.25 28.32 -2.70
N LYS A 466 -31.34 29.57 -3.19
CA LYS A 466 -30.51 30.69 -2.70
C LYS A 466 -30.79 30.97 -1.22
N GLY A 467 -32.06 31.03 -0.83
CA GLY A 467 -32.49 31.21 0.56
C GLY A 467 -32.07 30.06 1.47
N ARG A 468 -32.12 28.82 0.98
CA ARG A 468 -31.63 27.64 1.70
C ARG A 468 -30.12 27.73 1.97
N LEU A 469 -29.32 28.11 0.97
CA LEU A 469 -27.88 28.33 1.14
C LEU A 469 -27.59 29.42 2.17
N LEU A 470 -28.32 30.54 2.13
CA LEU A 470 -28.21 31.61 3.13
C LEU A 470 -28.56 31.13 4.54
N SER A 471 -29.60 30.31 4.69
CA SER A 471 -30.00 29.73 5.97
C SER A 471 -28.94 28.79 6.54
N VAL A 472 -28.38 27.92 5.69
CA VAL A 472 -27.26 27.02 6.07
C VAL A 472 -26.05 27.82 6.53
N LEU A 473 -25.70 28.89 5.80
CA LEU A 473 -24.63 29.80 6.23
C LEU A 473 -24.99 30.41 7.58
N LYS A 474 -26.09 31.15 7.73
CA LYS A 474 -26.49 31.78 9.01
C LYS A 474 -26.53 30.82 10.20
N GLY A 475 -26.94 29.56 10.00
CA GLY A 475 -26.95 28.53 11.03
C GLY A 475 -25.58 28.25 11.67
N LEU A 476 -24.49 28.51 10.95
CA LEU A 476 -23.12 28.33 11.46
C LEU A 476 -22.73 29.42 12.47
N VAL A 477 -23.34 30.61 12.39
CA VAL A 477 -23.13 31.73 13.33
C VAL A 477 -23.86 31.52 14.64
N GLY A 478 -25.03 30.86 14.59
CA GLY A 478 -25.89 30.63 15.75
C GLY A 478 -25.30 29.70 16.81
N GLY A 479 -24.24 28.94 16.48
CA GLY A 479 -23.50 28.13 17.45
C GLY A 479 -22.53 29.00 18.25
N ALA A 480 -22.82 29.23 19.53
CA ALA A 480 -22.13 30.16 20.43
C ALA A 480 -20.60 29.96 20.65
N ALA A 481 -19.98 28.97 19.99
CA ALA A 481 -18.54 28.66 20.10
C ALA A 481 -17.71 29.02 18.84
N THR A 482 -18.34 29.38 17.71
CA THR A 482 -17.65 29.44 16.41
C THR A 482 -17.19 30.84 15.97
N VAL A 483 -17.58 31.90 16.68
CA VAL A 483 -17.32 33.29 16.26
C VAL A 483 -15.85 33.70 16.43
N ALA A 484 -15.10 33.07 17.34
CA ALA A 484 -13.69 33.40 17.57
C ALA A 484 -12.71 32.71 16.59
N THR A 485 -13.13 31.61 15.96
CA THR A 485 -12.28 30.76 15.10
C THR A 485 -12.48 31.00 13.60
N ILE A 486 -13.60 31.60 13.20
CA ILE A 486 -13.88 31.88 11.80
C ILE A 486 -13.42 33.30 11.49
N GLY A 487 -12.28 33.44 10.80
CA GLY A 487 -11.69 34.73 10.41
C GLY A 487 -12.65 35.65 9.63
N GLY A 488 -12.30 36.93 9.55
CA GLY A 488 -13.17 38.04 9.11
C GLY A 488 -13.91 37.89 7.77
N GLY A 489 -13.47 36.99 6.87
CA GLY A 489 -14.12 36.77 5.57
C GLY A 489 -15.53 36.15 5.64
N TYR A 490 -15.96 35.63 6.79
CA TYR A 490 -17.26 34.98 6.90
C TYR A 490 -18.45 35.96 6.87
N ALA A 491 -18.31 37.14 7.52
CA ALA A 491 -19.34 38.18 7.47
C ALA A 491 -19.53 38.71 6.03
N GLU A 492 -18.42 38.85 5.30
CA GLU A 492 -18.41 39.26 3.89
C GLU A 492 -19.15 38.25 3.00
N ILE A 493 -18.97 36.94 3.24
CA ILE A 493 -19.67 35.88 2.50
C ILE A 493 -21.18 35.89 2.81
N ILE A 494 -21.59 36.07 4.06
CA ILE A 494 -23.03 36.19 4.39
C ILE A 494 -23.64 37.41 3.69
N GLU A 495 -22.96 38.56 3.73
CA GLU A 495 -23.45 39.78 3.10
C GLU A 495 -23.54 39.61 1.57
N LEU A 496 -22.53 38.98 0.96
CA LEU A 496 -22.51 38.65 -0.46
C LEU A 496 -23.70 37.77 -0.85
N VAL A 497 -23.97 36.71 -0.09
CA VAL A 497 -25.11 35.80 -0.34
C VAL A 497 -26.44 36.48 -0.06
N ALA A 498 -26.53 37.35 0.95
CA ALA A 498 -27.74 38.11 1.23
C ALA A 498 -28.09 39.05 0.06
N LYS A 499 -27.12 39.79 -0.47
CA LYS A 499 -27.30 40.63 -1.67
C LYS A 499 -27.68 39.81 -2.90
N TRP A 500 -27.16 38.59 -3.01
CA TRP A 500 -27.44 37.68 -4.10
C TRP A 500 -28.84 37.05 -4.07
N VAL A 501 -29.38 36.84 -2.86
CA VAL A 501 -30.75 36.33 -2.65
C VAL A 501 -31.79 37.41 -2.99
N GLY A 502 -31.47 38.68 -2.75
CA GLY A 502 -32.38 39.82 -2.89
C GLY A 502 -32.91 40.27 -1.54
#